data_AF-A0A7C3GBR1-F1
#
_entry.id   AF-A0A7C3GBR1-F1
#
_cell.length_a   1.000
_cell.length_b   1.000
_cell.length_c   1.000
_cell.angle_alpha   90.00
_cell.angle_beta   90.00
_cell.angle_gamma   90.00
#
_symmetry.space_group_name_H-M   'P 1'
#
loop_
_entity.id
_entity.type
_entity.pdbx_description
1 polymer ?
#
loop_
_entity_poly.entity_id
_entity_poly.type
_entity_poly.pdbx_seq_one_letter_code
_entity_poly.pdbx_strand_id
1 'polypeptide(L)'
;MKNEIIKSLTEDFESYANKTENGITFWFARDLQPLSGYTEWRNFAKVINKAKTACDIPGHQIIDHFVDVNKTVALPKGVSGDIL
;
A
#
# COMPACT_ATOMS: atom_id res chain seq x y z
N MET A 1 13.81 -24.45 -2.94
CA MET A 1 13.30 -23.60 -4.05
C MET A 1 11.94 -22.97 -3.81
N LYS A 2 10.77 -23.63 -3.96
CA LYS A 2 9.46 -22.94 -3.83
C LYS A 2 9.24 -22.32 -2.45
N ASN A 3 9.60 -23.04 -1.37
CA ASN A 3 9.46 -22.54 -0.01
C ASN A 3 10.43 -21.39 0.32
N GLU A 4 11.61 -21.36 -0.28
CA GLU A 4 12.58 -20.28 -0.08
C GLU A 4 12.11 -18.99 -0.74
N ILE A 5 11.51 -19.09 -1.93
CA ILE A 5 10.92 -17.94 -2.63
C ILE A 5 9.75 -17.38 -1.83
N ILE A 6 8.84 -18.23 -1.35
CA ILE A 6 7.71 -17.79 -0.51
C ILE A 6 8.24 -17.08 0.74
N LYS A 7 9.25 -17.65 1.41
CA LYS A 7 9.84 -17.06 2.60
C LYS A 7 10.46 -15.68 2.32
N SER A 8 11.25 -15.56 1.24
CA SER A 8 11.85 -14.29 0.83
C SER A 8 10.79 -13.23 0.54
N LEU A 9 9.74 -13.58 -0.20
CA LEU A 9 8.65 -12.64 -0.48
C LEU A 9 7.93 -12.23 0.80
N THR A 10 7.67 -13.15 1.72
CA THR A 10 7.08 -12.79 3.01
C THR A 10 7.98 -11.81 3.77
N GLU A 11 9.28 -12.08 3.87
CA GLU A 11 10.24 -11.20 4.54
C GLU A 11 10.28 -9.81 3.88
N ASP A 12 10.25 -9.74 2.55
CA ASP A 12 10.20 -8.49 1.81
C ASP A 12 8.93 -7.70 2.15
N PHE A 13 7.76 -8.32 2.13
CA PHE A 13 6.50 -7.65 2.47
C PHE A 13 6.48 -7.18 3.93
N GLU A 14 6.94 -8.01 4.87
CA GLU A 14 7.01 -7.64 6.29
C GLU A 14 8.01 -6.50 6.54
N SER A 15 9.05 -6.34 5.72
CA SER A 15 10.00 -5.23 5.87
C SER A 15 9.40 -3.85 5.60
N TYR A 16 8.30 -3.77 4.83
CA TYR A 16 7.54 -2.54 4.57
C TYR A 16 6.31 -2.39 5.48
N ALA A 17 6.14 -3.29 6.45
CA ALA A 17 5.09 -3.20 7.44
C ALA A 17 5.36 -2.01 8.37
N ASN A 18 4.36 -1.14 8.51
CA ASN A 18 4.35 -0.05 9.47
C ASN A 18 3.42 -0.42 10.62
N LYS A 19 3.59 0.24 11.78
CA LYS A 19 2.69 0.09 12.92
C LYS A 19 2.16 1.44 13.34
N THR A 20 0.87 1.48 13.67
CA THR A 20 0.29 2.64 14.35
C THR A 20 0.77 2.70 15.81
N GLU A 21 0.54 3.83 16.48
CA GLU A 21 0.81 3.97 17.92
C GLU A 21 0.07 2.90 18.76
N ASN A 22 -1.08 2.45 18.27
CA ASN A 22 -1.89 1.40 18.90
C ASN A 22 -1.46 -0.02 18.49
N GLY A 23 -0.35 -0.17 17.76
CA GLY A 23 0.21 -1.46 17.36
C GLY A 23 -0.47 -2.14 16.17
N ILE A 24 -1.36 -1.45 15.46
CA ILE A 24 -2.02 -2.00 14.27
C ILE A 24 -1.02 -1.96 13.11
N THR A 25 -0.78 -3.12 12.50
CA THR A 25 0.11 -3.23 11.34
C THR A 25 -0.59 -2.79 10.07
N PHE A 26 0.08 -1.99 9.24
CA PHE A 26 -0.43 -1.53 7.96
C PHE A 26 0.68 -1.36 6.92
N TRP A 27 0.31 -1.30 5.65
CA TRP A 27 1.23 -1.08 4.54
C TRP A 27 0.80 0.10 3.68
N PHE A 28 1.76 0.87 3.17
CA PHE A 28 1.45 1.87 2.15
C PHE A 28 1.35 1.22 0.77
N ALA A 29 0.30 1.55 0.03
CA ALA A 29 0.10 1.03 -1.31
C ALA A 29 1.26 1.36 -2.27
N ARG A 30 1.95 2.50 -2.10
CA ARG A 30 3.12 2.84 -2.91
C ARG A 30 4.31 1.90 -2.68
N ASP A 31 4.45 1.38 -1.48
CA ASP A 31 5.54 0.47 -1.12
C ASP A 31 5.27 -0.95 -1.63
N LEU A 32 3.98 -1.36 -1.63
CA LEU A 32 3.56 -2.66 -2.16
C LEU A 32 3.62 -2.77 -3.68
N GLN A 33 3.57 -1.64 -4.39
CA GLN A 33 3.57 -1.61 -5.86
C GLN A 33 4.79 -2.35 -6.46
N PRO A 34 6.05 -1.98 -6.15
CA PRO A 34 7.22 -2.66 -6.70
C PRO A 34 7.34 -4.12 -6.22
N LEU A 35 6.96 -4.41 -4.98
CA LEU A 35 6.95 -5.79 -4.44
C LEU A 35 6.00 -6.71 -5.20
N SER A 36 4.92 -6.15 -5.73
CA SER A 36 3.93 -6.85 -6.54
C SER A 36 4.30 -6.88 -8.04
N GLY A 37 5.46 -6.36 -8.42
CA GLY A 37 5.96 -6.36 -9.80
C GLY A 37 5.35 -5.30 -10.71
N TYR A 38 4.71 -4.27 -10.17
CA TYR A 38 4.09 -3.20 -10.97
C TYR A 38 5.04 -2.00 -11.13
N THR A 39 5.32 -1.62 -12.38
CA THR A 39 6.10 -0.40 -12.67
C THR A 39 5.24 0.86 -12.64
N GLU A 40 4.01 0.77 -13.14
CA GLU A 40 3.12 1.92 -13.33
C GLU A 40 2.02 1.98 -12.25
N TRP A 41 1.95 3.10 -11.51
CA TRP A 41 0.93 3.30 -10.47
C TRP A 41 -0.49 3.16 -11.02
N ARG A 42 -0.77 3.65 -12.23
CA ARG A 42 -2.11 3.56 -12.85
C ARG A 42 -2.59 2.11 -12.96
N ASN A 43 -1.68 1.16 -13.18
CA ASN A 43 -2.03 -0.25 -13.27
C ASN A 43 -2.22 -0.86 -11.89
N PHE A 44 -1.37 -0.52 -10.93
CA PHE A 44 -1.50 -1.01 -9.56
C PHE A 44 -2.75 -0.45 -8.85
N ALA A 45 -3.11 0.81 -9.11
CA ALA A 45 -4.34 1.42 -8.62
C ALA A 45 -5.60 0.63 -9.03
N LYS A 46 -5.61 0.05 -10.23
CA LYS A 46 -6.73 -0.83 -10.67
C LYS A 46 -6.79 -2.11 -9.83
N VAL A 47 -5.64 -2.66 -9.44
CA VAL A 47 -5.57 -3.86 -8.57
C VAL A 47 -6.06 -3.53 -7.16
N ILE A 48 -5.67 -2.38 -6.62
CA ILE A 48 -6.17 -1.89 -5.33
C ILE A 48 -7.69 -1.75 -5.37
N ASN A 49 -8.25 -1.18 -6.44
CA ASN A 49 -9.71 -1.07 -6.58
C ASN A 49 -10.40 -2.44 -6.60
N LYS A 50 -9.81 -3.45 -7.26
CA LYS A 50 -10.32 -4.82 -7.19
C LYS A 50 -10.25 -5.40 -5.78
N ALA A 51 -9.17 -5.12 -5.04
CA ALA A 51 -9.05 -5.54 -3.64
C ALA A 51 -10.09 -4.86 -2.74
N LYS A 52 -10.36 -3.56 -2.94
CA LYS A 52 -11.44 -2.84 -2.26
C LYS A 52 -12.80 -3.50 -2.56
N THR A 53 -13.11 -3.81 -3.82
CA THR A 53 -14.34 -4.54 -4.19
C THR A 53 -14.41 -5.92 -3.52
N ALA A 54 -13.32 -6.67 -3.50
CA ALA A 54 -13.28 -7.99 -2.87
C ALA A 54 -13.49 -7.93 -1.35
N CYS A 55 -13.02 -6.86 -0.69
CA CYS A 55 -13.24 -6.60 0.73
C CYS A 55 -14.72 -6.27 1.03
N ASP A 56 -15.38 -5.56 0.13
CA ASP A 56 -16.79 -5.16 0.27
C ASP A 56 -17.78 -6.31 0.06
N ILE A 57 -17.48 -7.27 -0.82
CA ILE A 57 -18.35 -8.44 -1.10
C ILE A 57 -18.83 -9.19 0.16
N PRO A 58 -17.96 -9.55 1.12
CA PRO A 58 -18.38 -10.17 2.38
C PRO A 58 -19.00 -9.19 3.40
N GLY A 59 -19.15 -7.90 3.05
CA GLY A 59 -19.75 -6.86 3.88
C GLY A 59 -18.76 -6.07 4.76
N HIS A 60 -17.45 -6.15 4.50
CA HIS A 60 -16.49 -5.32 5.24
C HIS A 60 -16.48 -3.88 4.72
N GLN A 61 -16.47 -2.91 5.64
CA GLN A 61 -16.38 -1.50 5.29
C GLN A 61 -14.99 -1.20 4.70
N ILE A 62 -14.93 -0.77 3.44
CA ILE A 62 -13.66 -0.46 2.76
C ILE A 62 -12.79 0.52 3.56
N ILE A 63 -13.40 1.52 4.19
CA ILE A 63 -12.68 2.58 4.93
C ILE A 63 -11.91 2.06 6.15
N ASP A 64 -12.33 0.93 6.72
CA ASP A 64 -11.67 0.31 7.88
C ASP A 64 -10.37 -0.42 7.48
N HIS A 65 -10.25 -0.77 6.19
CA HIS A 65 -9.12 -1.53 5.65
C HIS A 65 -8.24 -0.73 4.67
N PHE A 66 -8.83 0.25 3.99
CA PHE A 66 -8.18 1.07 2.98
C PHE A 66 -8.39 2.54 3.29
N VAL A 67 -7.45 3.09 4.06
CA VAL A 67 -7.42 4.52 4.36
C VAL A 67 -6.78 5.25 3.18
N ASP A 68 -7.47 6.24 2.63
CA ASP A 68 -6.89 7.11 1.61
C ASP A 68 -5.77 7.97 2.24
N VAL A 69 -4.71 8.19 1.47
CA VAL A 69 -3.48 8.78 1.98
C VAL A 69 -3.67 10.29 2.20
N ASN A 70 -3.80 10.71 3.47
CA ASN A 70 -3.70 12.11 3.89
C ASN A 70 -2.24 12.54 4.19
N LYS A 71 -1.23 11.86 3.62
CA LYS A 71 0.16 12.35 3.71
C LYS A 71 0.29 13.54 2.76
N THR A 72 0.15 14.75 3.29
CA THR A 72 0.92 15.90 2.81
C THR A 72 2.39 15.48 2.85
N VAL A 73 2.95 15.14 1.69
CA VAL A 73 4.39 14.98 1.57
C VAL A 73 4.97 16.34 1.96
N ALA A 74 5.79 16.39 3.01
CA ALA A 74 6.61 17.56 3.23
C ALA A 74 7.50 17.67 1.99
N LEU A 75 7.11 18.53 1.06
CA LEU A 75 7.91 18.85 -0.12
C LEU A 75 9.32 19.14 0.39
N PRO A 76 10.37 18.56 -0.21
CA PRO A 76 11.73 18.96 0.13
C PRO A 76 11.77 20.49 0.00
N LYS A 77 12.19 21.18 1.08
CA LYS A 77 12.28 22.64 1.13
C LYS A 77 13.04 23.12 -0.11
N GLY A 78 12.32 23.62 -1.12
CA GLY A 78 12.93 24.06 -2.37
C GLY A 78 12.07 24.04 -3.63
N VAL A 79 10.88 23.43 -3.63
CA VAL A 79 10.00 23.48 -4.83
C VAL A 79 8.63 24.00 -4.46
N SER A 80 8.44 25.30 -4.70
CA SER A 80 7.11 25.90 -4.80
C SER A 80 6.51 25.48 -6.13
N GLY A 81 5.51 24.62 -6.07
CA GLY A 81 4.66 24.29 -7.22
C GLY A 81 3.31 23.91 -6.69
N ASP A 82 2.34 24.81 -6.85
CA ASP A 82 0.94 24.55 -6.56
C ASP A 82 0.49 23.31 -7.35
N ILE A 83 -0.05 22.33 -6.65
CA ILE A 83 -0.78 21.22 -7.27
C ILE A 83 -2.17 21.23 -6.65
N LEU A 84 -3.12 21.70 -7.47
CA LEU A 84 -4.57 21.64 -7.28
C LEU A 84 -5.04 20.18 -7.17
#